data_AF-A0A0Q3W1A7-F1
#
_entry.id   AF-A0A0Q3W1A7-F1
#
_cell.length_a   1.000
_cell.length_b   1.000
_cell.length_c   1.000
_cell.angle_alpha   90.00
_cell.angle_beta   90.00
_cell.angle_gamma   90.00
#
_symmetry.space_group_name_H-M   'P 1'
#
loop_
_entity.id
_entity.type
_entity.pdbx_description
1 polymer ?
#
loop_
_entity_poly.entity_id
_entity_poly.type
_entity_poly.pdbx_seq_one_letter_code
_entity_poly.pdbx_strand_id
1 'polypeptide(L)' 'MRQIIAIGGGGFSMEPENLLLDKYILAQVKNNLPKVCFVPTASGDQTNYIERFYKAFKTLPCQPSQHQQMS' A
#
# COMPACT_ATOMS: atom_id res chain seq x y z
N MET A 1 -16.57 -7.02 7.47
CA MET A 1 -16.49 -8.06 6.42
C MET A 1 -15.06 -8.11 5.93
N ARG A 2 -14.49 -9.30 5.77
CA ARG A 2 -13.13 -9.46 5.23
C ARG A 2 -13.21 -9.50 3.70
N GLN A 3 -12.38 -8.75 3.01
CA GLN A 3 -12.33 -8.70 1.55
C GLN A 3 -10.95 -9.14 1.06
N ILE A 4 -10.90 -9.80 -0.09
CA ILE A 4 -9.68 -10.10 -0.84
C ILE A 4 -9.83 -9.43 -2.19
N ILE A 5 -8.89 -8.56 -2.55
CA ILE A 5 -8.90 -7.82 -3.81
C ILE A 5 -7.69 -8.29 -4.61
N ALA A 6 -7.93 -9.00 -5.71
CA ALA A 6 -6.89 -9.43 -6.63
C ALA A 6 -6.64 -8.31 -7.67
N ILE A 7 -5.37 -7.96 -7.89
CA ILE A 7 -4.95 -6.82 -8.71
C ILE A 7 -3.87 -7.32 -9.67
N GLY A 8 -4.02 -7.07 -10.98
CA GLY A 8 -3.04 -7.48 -12.00
C GLY A 8 -1.84 -6.52 -12.16
N GLY A 9 -1.89 -5.36 -11.50
CA GLY A 9 -0.91 -4.27 -11.55
C GLY A 9 -1.58 -2.93 -11.24
N GLY A 10 -0.80 -1.85 -11.05
CA GLY A 10 -1.31 -0.48 -10.87
C GLY A 10 -1.07 0.12 -9.48
N GLY A 11 -1.75 1.25 -9.21
CA GLY A 11 -1.67 1.99 -7.94
C GLY A 11 -0.27 2.54 -7.68
N PHE A 12 0.09 2.73 -6.41
CA PHE A 12 1.40 3.33 -6.04
C PHE A 12 2.63 2.64 -6.67
N SER A 13 2.51 1.37 -7.03
CA SER A 13 3.60 0.54 -7.52
C SER A 13 4.00 0.85 -8.97
N MET A 14 3.02 1.13 -9.83
CA MET A 14 3.18 1.35 -11.27
C MET A 14 2.72 2.74 -11.72
N GLU A 15 1.77 3.35 -11.00
CA GLU A 15 1.14 4.63 -11.32
C GLU A 15 1.20 5.58 -10.10
N PRO A 16 2.40 6.07 -9.71
CA PRO A 16 2.58 6.85 -8.47
C PRO A 16 1.84 8.20 -8.47
N GLU A 17 1.42 8.69 -9.63
CA GLU A 17 0.63 9.91 -9.80
C GLU A 17 -0.89 9.64 -9.83
N ASN A 18 -1.31 8.38 -9.90
CA ASN A 18 -2.70 7.96 -9.98
C ASN A 18 -3.06 7.00 -8.83
N LEU A 19 -3.47 7.57 -7.69
CA LEU A 19 -3.81 6.82 -6.49
C LEU A 19 -5.27 6.33 -6.44
N LEU A 20 -5.98 6.26 -7.58
CA LEU A 20 -7.38 5.82 -7.60
C LEU A 20 -7.55 4.41 -7.03
N LEU A 21 -6.65 3.49 -7.39
CA LEU A 21 -6.67 2.12 -6.89
C LEU A 21 -6.37 2.07 -5.38
N ASP A 22 -5.37 2.80 -4.91
CA ASP A 22 -5.01 2.85 -3.48
C ASP A 22 -6.17 3.41 -2.65
N LYS A 23 -6.83 4.48 -3.12
CA LYS A 23 -8.01 5.05 -2.49
C LYS A 23 -9.19 4.08 -2.47
N TYR A 24 -9.41 3.34 -3.55
CA TYR A 24 -10.44 2.31 -3.61
C TYR A 24 -10.22 1.22 -2.54
N ILE A 25 -8.98 0.77 -2.36
CA ILE A 25 -8.62 -0.23 -1.34
C ILE A 25 -8.88 0.33 0.06
N LEU A 26 -8.47 1.57 0.35
CA LEU A 26 -8.70 2.20 1.65
C LEU A 26 -10.19 2.35 1.97
N ALA A 27 -11.01 2.69 0.97
CA ALA A 27 -12.46 2.83 1.13
C ALA A 27 -13.19 1.53 1.51
N GLN A 28 -12.53 0.37 1.36
CA GLN A 28 -13.09 -0.91 1.79
C GLN A 28 -13.07 -1.12 3.31
N VAL A 29 -12.37 -0.25 4.04
CA VAL A 29 -12.24 -0.31 5.49
C VAL A 29 -13.15 0.74 6.13
N LYS A 30 -13.99 0.34 7.09
CA LYS A 30 -14.90 1.25 7.80
C LYS A 30 -14.20 2.22 8.78
N ASN A 31 -12.90 2.11 8.94
CA ASN A 31 -12.11 2.95 9.84
C ASN A 31 -11.61 4.18 9.07
N ASN A 32 -11.76 5.37 9.63
CA ASN A 32 -11.30 6.63 9.04
C ASN A 32 -9.77 6.74 8.95
N LEU A 33 -9.03 5.94 9.73
CA LEU A 33 -7.58 5.88 9.71
C LEU A 33 -7.09 4.42 9.76
N PRO A 34 -7.24 3.66 8.65
CA PRO A 34 -6.87 2.26 8.60
C PRO A 34 -5.34 2.08 8.69
N LYS A 35 -4.90 0.97 9.30
CA LYS A 35 -3.51 0.55 9.27
C LYS A 35 -3.23 -0.20 7.97
N VAL A 36 -2.18 0.18 7.27
CA VAL A 36 -1.77 -0.43 6.01
C VAL A 36 -0.37 -1.01 6.20
N CYS A 37 -0.24 -2.33 6.09
CA CYS A 37 1.05 -3.01 6.14
C CYS A 37 1.46 -3.43 4.73
N PHE A 38 2.56 -2.86 4.23
CA PHE A 38 3.16 -3.29 2.98
C PHE A 38 4.12 -4.45 3.20
N VAL A 39 4.04 -5.47 2.34
CA VAL A 39 4.91 -6.66 2.38
C VAL A 39 5.71 -6.70 1.07
N PRO A 40 6.91 -6.11 1.04
CA PRO A 40 7.69 -5.90 -0.19
C PRO A 40 8.44 -7.14 -0.70
N THR A 41 8.28 -8.30 -0.06
CA THR A 41 9.08 -9.51 -0.34
C THR A 41 8.99 -10.01 -1.78
N ALA A 42 7.87 -9.77 -2.48
CA ALA A 42 7.72 -10.10 -3.90
C ALA A 42 8.69 -9.32 -4.81
N SER A 43 9.15 -8.15 -4.37
CA SER A 43 10.17 -7.35 -5.05
C SER A 43 11.60 -7.69 -4.60
N GLY A 44 11.77 -8.57 -3.61
CA GLY A 44 13.05 -8.77 -2.92
C GLY A 44 13.43 -7.60 -2.02
N ASP A 45 12.44 -6.99 -1.35
CA ASP A 45 12.63 -5.89 -0.39
C ASP A 45 13.36 -4.67 -0.97
N GLN A 46 13.13 -4.38 -2.26
CA GLN A 46 13.78 -3.25 -2.92
C GLN A 46 13.36 -1.91 -2.29
N THR A 47 14.36 -1.09 -1.97
CA THR A 47 14.17 0.23 -1.34
C THR A 47 13.27 1.15 -2.14
N ASN A 48 13.35 1.13 -3.48
CA ASN A 48 12.52 1.97 -4.35
C ASN A 48 11.02 1.66 -4.22
N TYR A 49 10.63 0.40 -4.03
CA TYR A 49 9.23 -0.01 -3.83
C TYR A 49 8.73 0.44 -2.47
N ILE A 50 9.57 0.30 -1.44
CA ILE A 50 9.31 0.80 -0.09
C ILE A 50 9.13 2.33 -0.10
N GLU A 51 10.02 3.05 -0.76
CA GLU A 51 9.95 4.52 -0.89
C GLU A 51 8.68 4.95 -1.62
N ARG A 52 8.33 4.30 -2.74
CA ARG A 52 7.09 4.59 -3.47
C ARG A 52 5.86 4.35 -2.60
N PHE A 53 5.83 3.25 -1.84
CA PHE A 53 4.75 2.97 -0.89
C PHE A 53 4.60 4.11 0.12
N TYR A 54 5.68 4.51 0.79
CA TYR A 54 5.60 5.59 1.77
C TYR A 54 5.29 6.96 1.14
N LYS A 55 5.81 7.24 -0.07
CA LYS A 55 5.51 8.48 -0.80
C LYS A 55 4.01 8.59 -1.09
N ALA A 56 3.37 7.50 -1.50
CA ALA A 56 1.93 7.47 -1.75
C ALA A 56 1.12 7.48 -0.45
N PHE A 57 1.34 6.50 0.44
CA PHE A 57 0.45 6.26 1.57
C PHE A 57 0.58 7.28 2.72
N LYS A 58 1.68 8.06 2.79
CA LYS A 58 1.76 9.23 3.68
C LYS A 58 0.85 10.39 3.26
N THR A 59 0.39 10.42 2.00
CA THR A 59 -0.53 11.45 1.49
C THR A 59 -2.01 11.06 1.67
N LEU A 60 -2.26 9.81 2.06
CA LEU A 60 -3.60 9.25 2.22
C LEU A 60 -3.96 9.17 3.72
N PRO A 61 -5.25 9.21 4.08
CA PRO A 61 -5.69 9.16 5.47
C PRO A 61 -5.55 7.73 6.03
N CYS A 62 -4.32 7.29 6.29
CA CYS A 62 -4.02 5.96 6.82
C CYS A 62 -2.75 5.96 7.69
N GLN A 63 -2.47 4.83 8.36
CA GLN A 63 -1.24 4.59 9.09
C GLN A 63 -0.37 3.57 8.31
N PRO A 64 0.61 4.01 7.52
CA PRO A 64 1.46 3.11 6.76
C PRO A 64 2.54 2.47 7.65
N SER A 65 2.71 1.16 7.52
CA SER A 65 3.83 0.39 8.02
C SER A 65 4.33 -0.55 6.95
N GLN A 66 5.53 -1.09 7.12
CA GLN A 66 6.07 -2.15 6.29
C GLN A 66 6.46 -3.33 7.17
N HIS A 67 6.36 -4.53 6.62
CA HIS A 67 6.98 -5.70 7.21
C HIS A 67 8.50 -5.59 7.04
N GLN A 68 9.25 -5.76 8.14
CA GLN A 68 10.68 -5.93 8.12
C GLN A 68 10.99 -7.39 8.47
N GLN A 69 11.63 -8.10 7.56
CA GLN A 69 12.11 -9.43 7.85
C GLN A 69 13.33 -9.28 8.79
N MET A 70 13.27 -9.92 9.96
CA MET A 70 14.42 -9.95 10.87
C MET A 70 15.54 -10.75 10.19
N SER A 71 16.66 -10.08 9.93
CA SER A 71 17.93 -10.69 9.48
C SER A 71 18.66 -11.33 10.66
#